data_AF-A0A938QPE3-F1
#
_entry.id   AF-A0A938QPE3-F1
#
_cell.length_a   1.000
_cell.length_b   1.000
_cell.length_c   1.000
_cell.angle_alpha   90.00
_cell.angle_beta   90.00
_cell.angle_gamma   90.00
#
_symmetry.space_group_name_H-M   'P 1'
#
loop_
_entity.id
_entity.type
_entity.pdbx_description
1 polymer ?
#
loop_
_entity_poly.entity_id
_entity_poly.type
_entity_poly.pdbx_seq_one_letter_code
_entity_poly.pdbx_strand_id
1 'polypeptide(L)'
;MTSPSVRLQAAFEHLRARRFFEAREALEQIVRDELADAVVWETLGDVREKLGDAEGAVEAWRLAADAWLARQQVHRARGVLELLLILRPEDDEARALLAALPAR
;
A
#
# COMPACT_ATOMS: atom_id res chain seq x y z
N MET A 1 -4.33 20.56 13.65
CA MET A 1 -4.35 19.31 12.84
C MET A 1 -3.04 19.25 12.07
N THR A 2 -2.24 18.21 12.28
CA THR A 2 -0.99 18.01 11.52
C THR A 2 -1.32 17.60 10.09
N SER A 3 -0.68 18.24 9.12
CA SER A 3 -0.87 17.95 7.69
C SER A 3 -0.65 16.45 7.38
N PRO A 4 -1.40 15.83 6.45
CA PRO A 4 -1.17 14.44 6.03
C PRO A 4 0.30 14.17 5.65
N SER A 5 1.01 15.15 5.08
CA SER A 5 2.44 15.02 4.76
C SER A 5 3.32 14.82 6.00
N VAL A 6 3.00 15.49 7.12
CA VAL A 6 3.73 15.32 8.39
C VAL A 6 3.46 13.95 8.99
N ARG A 7 2.21 13.48 8.91
CA ARG A 7 1.84 12.13 9.36
C ARG A 7 2.50 11.04 8.53
N LEU A 8 2.58 11.23 7.21
CA LEU A 8 3.26 10.30 6.31
C LEU A 8 4.76 10.26 6.61
N GLN A 9 5.39 11.41 6.85
CA GLN A 9 6.79 11.45 7.28
C GLN A 9 7.01 10.72 8.61
N ALA A 10 6.13 10.94 9.59
CA ALA A 10 6.18 10.21 10.86
C ALA A 10 6.03 8.70 10.64
N ALA A 11 5.10 8.26 9.78
CA ALA A 11 4.95 6.85 9.43
C ALA A 11 6.25 6.26 8.86
N PHE A 12 6.94 6.98 7.96
CA PHE A 12 8.24 6.54 7.43
C PHE A 12 9.35 6.52 8.49
N GLU A 13 9.35 7.43 9.45
CA GLU A 13 10.27 7.39 10.60
C GLU A 13 10.00 6.19 11.50
N HIS A 14 8.73 5.88 11.78
CA HIS A 14 8.33 4.70 12.52
C HIS A 14 8.73 3.41 11.79
N LEU A 15 8.50 3.32 10.48
CA LEU A 15 8.95 2.20 9.63
C LEU A 15 10.45 1.97 9.70
N ARG A 16 11.26 3.03 9.55
CA ARG A 16 12.74 2.95 9.67
C ARG A 16 13.18 2.47 11.05
N ALA A 17 12.42 2.82 12.09
CA ALA A 17 12.63 2.37 13.45
C ALA A 17 12.02 0.99 13.77
N ARG A 18 11.44 0.28 12.79
CA ARG A 18 10.69 -0.98 12.95
C ARG A 18 9.51 -0.91 13.94
N ARG A 19 8.98 0.31 14.14
CA ARG A 19 7.81 0.62 14.97
C ARG A 19 6.55 0.50 14.14
N PHE A 20 6.20 -0.73 13.76
CA PHE A 20 5.17 -0.98 12.75
C PHE A 20 3.76 -0.60 13.23
N PHE A 21 3.45 -0.75 14.53
CA PHE A 21 2.16 -0.35 15.08
C PHE A 21 1.95 1.17 14.97
N GLU A 22 2.94 1.96 15.37
CA GLU A 22 2.87 3.42 15.28
C GLU A 22 2.85 3.91 13.83
N ALA A 23 3.57 3.24 12.93
CA ALA A 23 3.49 3.51 11.50
C ALA A 23 2.07 3.28 10.96
N ARG A 24 1.44 2.16 11.35
CA ARG A 24 0.06 1.83 10.97
C ARG A 24 -0.90 2.91 11.46
N GLU A 25 -0.82 3.28 12.74
CA GLU A 25 -1.71 4.29 13.31
C GLU A 25 -1.61 5.64 12.58
N ALA A 26 -0.39 6.06 12.23
CA ALA A 26 -0.18 7.30 11.47
C ALA A 26 -0.80 7.24 10.07
N LEU A 27 -0.69 6.10 9.38
CA LEU A 27 -1.27 5.89 8.05
C LEU A 27 -2.79 5.77 8.09
N GLU A 28 -3.33 5.03 9.05
CA GLU A 28 -4.78 4.87 9.25
C GLU A 28 -5.45 6.20 9.61
N GLN A 29 -4.74 7.12 10.25
CA GLN A 29 -5.23 8.50 10.43
C GLN A 29 -5.35 9.26 9.11
N ILE A 30 -4.43 9.08 8.16
CA ILE A 30 -4.50 9.72 6.84
C ILE A 30 -5.67 9.13 6.04
N VAL A 31 -5.85 7.80 6.11
CA VAL A 31 -6.98 7.10 5.50
C VAL A 31 -8.31 7.57 6.06
N ARG A 32 -8.43 7.67 7.40
CA ARG A 32 -9.65 8.15 8.07
C ARG A 32 -10.03 9.58 7.71
N ASP A 33 -9.04 10.41 7.40
CA ASP A 33 -9.27 11.79 6.96
C ASP A 33 -9.53 11.89 5.44
N GLU A 34 -9.63 10.76 4.74
CA GLU A 34 -9.83 10.66 3.28
C GLU A 34 -8.70 11.34 2.46
N LEU A 35 -7.49 11.37 3.02
CA LEU A 35 -6.30 12.00 2.43
C LEU A 35 -5.31 10.98 1.87
N ALA A 36 -5.71 9.71 1.74
CA ALA A 36 -4.85 8.64 1.28
C ALA A 36 -4.63 8.71 -0.24
N ASP A 37 -3.35 8.68 -0.63
CA ASP A 37 -2.94 8.51 -2.01
C ASP A 37 -2.27 7.14 -2.22
N ALA A 38 -1.77 6.90 -3.44
CA ALA A 38 -1.14 5.63 -3.80
C ALA A 38 0.04 5.25 -2.87
N VAL A 39 0.80 6.24 -2.38
CA VAL A 39 1.94 6.00 -1.48
C VAL A 39 1.44 5.59 -0.10
N VAL A 40 0.39 6.23 0.41
CA VAL A 40 -0.21 5.88 1.70
C VAL A 40 -0.73 4.44 1.67
N TRP A 41 -1.44 4.05 0.61
CA TRP A 41 -1.96 2.69 0.47
C TRP A 41 -0.86 1.64 0.33
N GLU A 42 0.17 1.90 -0.49
CA GLU A 42 1.32 1.01 -0.66
C GLU A 42 2.03 0.80 0.69
N THR A 43 2.31 1.90 1.39
CA THR A 43 2.99 1.88 2.69
C THR A 43 2.14 1.18 3.76
N LEU A 44 0.82 1.38 3.74
CA LEU A 44 -0.09 0.71 4.68
C LEU A 44 -0.11 -0.81 4.44
N GLY A 45 -0.09 -1.24 3.18
CA GLY A 45 0.02 -2.66 2.83
C GLY A 45 1.31 -3.28 3.38
N ASP A 46 2.44 -2.63 3.16
CA ASP A 46 3.75 -3.08 3.67
C ASP A 46 3.76 -3.17 5.20
N VAL A 47 3.22 -2.16 5.89
CA VAL A 47 3.15 -2.13 7.35
C VAL A 47 2.23 -3.24 7.88
N ARG A 48 1.08 -3.47 7.25
CA ARG A 48 0.14 -4.51 7.65
C ARG A 48 0.71 -5.90 7.46
N GLU A 49 1.43 -6.15 6.36
CA GLU A 49 2.14 -7.42 6.17
C GLU A 49 3.19 -7.64 7.27
N LYS A 50 3.98 -6.60 7.62
CA LYS A 50 4.97 -6.69 8.70
C LYS A 50 4.37 -6.92 10.08
N LEU A 51 3.10 -6.58 10.26
CA LEU A 51 2.32 -6.84 11.48
C LEU A 51 1.58 -8.19 11.45
N GLY A 52 1.66 -8.94 10.34
CA GLY A 52 0.97 -10.21 10.14
C GLY A 52 -0.51 -10.07 9.74
N ASP A 53 -0.98 -8.85 9.45
CA ASP A 53 -2.32 -8.59 8.92
C ASP A 53 -2.33 -8.80 7.41
N ALA A 54 -2.34 -10.07 7.00
CA ALA A 54 -2.25 -10.43 5.58
C ALA A 54 -3.47 -9.97 4.77
N GLU A 55 -4.67 -10.06 5.33
CA GLU A 55 -5.91 -9.60 4.66
C GLU A 55 -5.87 -8.09 4.44
N GLY A 56 -5.56 -7.32 5.49
CA GLY A 56 -5.49 -5.87 5.39
C GLY A 56 -4.34 -5.39 4.51
N ALA A 57 -3.26 -6.18 4.37
CA ALA A 57 -2.16 -5.91 3.45
C ALA A 57 -2.61 -6.04 1.99
N VAL A 58 -3.27 -7.14 1.65
CA VAL A 58 -3.82 -7.40 0.31
C VAL A 58 -4.79 -6.29 -0.10
N GLU A 59 -5.71 -5.90 0.79
CA GLU A 59 -6.66 -4.81 0.54
C GLU A 59 -5.94 -3.49 0.25
N ALA A 60 -4.98 -3.11 1.09
CA ALA A 60 -4.25 -1.85 0.94
C ALA A 60 -3.39 -1.84 -0.33
N TRP A 61 -2.71 -2.93 -0.66
CA TRP A 61 -1.94 -3.07 -1.89
C TRP A 61 -2.81 -3.01 -3.14
N ARG A 62 -4.02 -3.56 -3.10
CA ARG A 62 -4.98 -3.50 -4.20
C ARG A 62 -5.41 -2.05 -4.47
N LEU A 63 -5.77 -1.31 -3.42
CA LEU A 63 -6.07 0.13 -3.50
C LEU A 63 -4.86 0.95 -4.01
N ALA A 64 -3.65 0.58 -3.60
CA ALA A 64 -2.43 1.22 -4.08
C ALA A 64 -2.21 0.96 -5.58
N ALA A 65 -2.40 -0.27 -6.04
CA ALA A 65 -2.27 -0.63 -7.46
C ALA A 65 -3.25 0.19 -8.32
N ASP A 66 -4.52 0.26 -7.93
CA ASP A 66 -5.53 1.07 -8.63
C ASP A 66 -5.14 2.56 -8.67
N ALA A 67 -4.73 3.12 -7.53
CA ALA A 67 -4.30 4.51 -7.44
C ALA A 67 -3.03 4.79 -8.28
N TRP A 68 -2.10 3.83 -8.38
CA TRP A 68 -0.93 3.93 -9.26
C TRP A 68 -1.30 3.87 -10.73
N LEU A 69 -2.24 3.01 -11.13
CA LEU A 69 -2.74 2.93 -12.50
C LEU A 69 -3.48 4.20 -12.91
N ALA A 70 -4.31 4.77 -12.04
CA ALA A 70 -4.98 6.05 -12.28
C ALA A 70 -3.96 7.18 -12.55
N ARG A 71 -2.76 7.08 -11.98
CA ARG A 71 -1.64 8.02 -12.18
C ARG A 71 -0.69 7.64 -13.32
N GLN A 72 -1.04 6.64 -14.13
CA GLN A 72 -0.21 6.09 -15.22
C GLN A 72 1.15 5.52 -14.73
N GLN A 73 1.28 5.22 -13.44
CA GLN A 73 2.49 4.66 -12.83
C GLN A 73 2.47 3.12 -12.90
N VAL A 74 2.41 2.58 -14.10
CA VAL A 74 2.26 1.13 -14.35
C VAL A 74 3.34 0.29 -13.67
N HIS A 75 4.58 0.80 -13.60
CA HIS A 75 5.68 0.10 -12.95
C HIS A 75 5.48 -0.07 -11.43
N ARG A 76 4.86 0.92 -10.76
CA ARG A 76 4.53 0.85 -9.33
C ARG A 76 3.38 -0.12 -9.10
N ALA A 77 2.31 0.01 -9.88
CA ALA A 77 1.17 -0.90 -9.81
C ALA A 77 1.60 -2.36 -10.00
N ARG A 78 2.46 -2.64 -10.99
CA ARG A 78 3.06 -3.97 -11.19
C ARG A 78 3.77 -4.47 -9.93
N GLY A 79 4.68 -3.69 -9.36
CA GLY A 79 5.46 -4.12 -8.20
C GLY A 79 4.58 -4.44 -7.00
N VAL A 80 3.54 -3.64 -6.75
CA VAL A 80 2.59 -3.89 -5.66
C VAL A 80 1.75 -5.14 -5.89
N LEU A 81 1.27 -5.37 -7.13
CA LEU A 81 0.55 -6.60 -7.48
C LEU A 81 1.44 -7.85 -7.35
N GLU A 82 2.73 -7.74 -7.69
CA GLU A 82 3.70 -8.82 -7.50
C GLU A 82 3.90 -9.12 -5.99
N LEU A 83 4.00 -8.11 -5.13
CA LEU A 83 4.05 -8.30 -3.67
C LEU A 83 2.78 -8.97 -3.13
N LEU A 84 1.62 -8.51 -3.59
CA LEU A 84 0.33 -9.09 -3.24
C LEU A 84 0.29 -10.58 -3.60
N LEU A 85 0.72 -10.95 -4.81
CA LEU A 85 0.75 -12.35 -5.26
C LEU A 85 1.83 -13.20 -4.58
N ILE A 86 2.90 -12.61 -4.06
CA ILE A 86 3.85 -13.33 -3.19
C ILE A 86 3.16 -13.73 -1.88
N LEU A 87 2.35 -12.85 -1.32
CA LEU A 87 1.62 -13.12 -0.07
C LEU A 87 0.41 -14.03 -0.30
N ARG A 88 -0.33 -13.83 -1.39
CA ARG A 88 -1.52 -14.60 -1.81
C ARG A 88 -1.43 -15.03 -3.26
N PRO A 89 -0.70 -16.13 -3.53
CA PRO A 89 -0.52 -16.63 -4.89
C PRO A 89 -1.82 -17.01 -5.59
N GLU A 90 -2.87 -17.33 -4.83
CA GLU A 90 -4.20 -17.72 -5.30
C GLU A 90 -5.08 -16.54 -5.76
N ASP A 91 -4.66 -15.30 -5.55
CA ASP A 91 -5.47 -14.11 -5.85
C ASP A 91 -5.70 -13.92 -7.38
N ASP A 92 -6.83 -14.40 -7.86
CA ASP A 92 -7.18 -14.40 -9.29
C ASP A 92 -7.31 -12.99 -9.86
N GLU A 93 -7.80 -12.05 -9.07
CA GLU A 93 -8.03 -10.68 -9.52
C GLU A 93 -6.70 -9.93 -9.64
N ALA A 94 -5.79 -10.06 -8.66
CA ALA A 94 -4.45 -9.49 -8.76
C ALA A 94 -3.68 -10.08 -9.95
N ARG A 95 -3.85 -11.38 -10.22
CA ARG A 95 -3.24 -12.04 -11.39
C ARG A 95 -3.80 -11.51 -12.70
N ALA A 96 -5.12 -11.33 -12.79
CA ALA A 96 -5.78 -10.77 -13.97
C ALA A 96 -5.33 -9.32 -14.22
N LEU A 97 -5.29 -8.49 -13.17
CA LEU A 97 -4.81 -7.11 -13.25
C LEU A 97 -3.35 -7.06 -13.74
N LEU A 98 -2.47 -7.89 -13.17
CA LEU A 98 -1.07 -7.96 -13.57
C LEU A 98 -0.91 -8.37 -15.05
N ALA A 99 -1.69 -9.33 -15.52
CA ALA A 99 -1.67 -9.79 -16.91
C ALA A 99 -2.19 -8.74 -17.90
N ALA A 100 -3.08 -7.85 -17.47
CA ALA A 100 -3.63 -6.77 -18.27
C ALA A 100 -2.70 -5.54 -18.40
N LEU A 101 -1.63 -5.46 -17.60
CA LEU A 101 -0.69 -4.34 -17.66
C LEU A 101 0.10 -4.34 -18.98
N PRO A 102 0.33 -3.17 -19.61
CA PRO A 102 1.12 -3.09 -20.83
C PRO A 102 2.55 -3.62 -20.58
N ALA A 103 3.07 -4.36 -21.56
CA ALA A 103 4.49 -4.71 -21.61
C ALA A 103 5.32 -3.43 -21.80
N ARG A 104 6.50 -3.38 -21.17
CA ARG A 104 7.43 -2.25 -21.28
C ARG A 104 7.87 -2.02 -22.72
#